data_AF-R0M4M3-F1
#
_entry.id   AF-R0M4M3-F1
#
_cell.length_a   1.000
_cell.length_b   1.000
_cell.length_c   1.000
_cell.angle_alpha   90.00
_cell.angle_beta   90.00
_cell.angle_gamma   90.00
#
_symmetry.space_group_name_H-M   'P 1'
#
loop_
_entity.id
_entity.type
_entity.pdbx_description
1 polymer ?
#
loop_
_entity_poly.entity_id
_entity_poly.type
_entity_poly.pdbx_seq_one_letter_code
_entity_poly.pdbx_strand_id
1 'polypeptide(L)'
;MNAVRGVVLSVLMLAAAQVSAACQWPAWEQFKKEYISAEGRIIDPSDARKITTSEGQSYGLFFALAANDRDGFRKLFEWTQNNLAEGDLRAHLPWLAVGEKER
;
A
#
# COMPACT_ATOMS: atom_id res chain seq x y z
N MET A 1 -8.58 -43.23 -24.22
CA MET A 1 -9.46 -42.33 -23.42
C MET A 1 -8.74 -41.65 -22.25
N ASN A 2 -7.83 -42.32 -21.54
CA ASN A 2 -7.13 -41.73 -20.38
C ASN A 2 -6.14 -40.61 -20.74
N ALA A 3 -5.43 -40.74 -21.87
CA ALA A 3 -4.47 -39.72 -22.33
C ALA A 3 -5.15 -38.39 -22.69
N VAL A 4 -6.31 -38.43 -23.36
CA VAL A 4 -7.08 -37.24 -23.73
C VAL A 4 -7.63 -36.53 -22.48
N ARG A 5 -8.10 -37.29 -21.49
CA ARG A 5 -8.51 -36.75 -20.18
C ARG A 5 -7.37 -36.08 -19.43
N GLY A 6 -6.18 -36.69 -19.42
CA GLY A 6 -4.99 -36.11 -18.80
C GLY A 6 -4.58 -34.80 -19.44
N VAL A 7 -4.59 -34.73 -20.78
CA VAL A 7 -4.27 -33.51 -21.54
C VAL A 7 -5.29 -32.40 -21.25
N VAL A 8 -6.58 -32.72 -21.24
CA VAL A 8 -7.65 -31.74 -20.95
C VAL A 8 -7.54 -31.19 -19.52
N LEU A 9 -7.24 -32.04 -18.54
CA LEU A 9 -7.02 -31.62 -17.15
C LEU A 9 -5.79 -30.71 -17.01
N SER A 10 -4.69 -31.03 -17.70
CA SER A 10 -3.49 -30.18 -17.71
C SER A 10 -3.73 -28.82 -18.36
N VAL A 11 -4.48 -28.77 -19.46
CA VAL A 11 -4.85 -27.51 -20.13
C VAL A 11 -5.75 -26.65 -19.24
N LEU A 12 -6.71 -27.25 -18.54
CA LEU A 12 -7.58 -26.54 -17.59
C LEU A 12 -6.79 -25.98 -16.39
N MET A 13 -5.82 -26.72 -15.85
CA MET A 13 -4.96 -26.21 -14.77
C MET A 13 -4.05 -25.05 -15.22
N LEU A 14 -3.48 -25.12 -16.44
CA LEU A 14 -2.68 -24.01 -16.99
C LEU A 14 -3.53 -22.76 -17.24
N ALA A 15 -4.77 -22.92 -17.71
CA ALA A 15 -5.69 -21.80 -17.93
C ALA A 15 -6.13 -21.13 -16.62
N ALA A 16 -6.32 -21.93 -15.56
CA ALA A 16 -6.65 -21.40 -14.23
C ALA A 16 -5.47 -20.65 -13.57
N ALA A 17 -4.23 -21.05 -13.86
CA ALA A 17 -3.03 -20.38 -13.34
C ALA A 17 -2.80 -18.97 -13.92
N GLN A 18 -3.50 -18.60 -15.00
CA GLN A 18 -3.41 -17.27 -15.62
C GLN A 18 -4.33 -16.23 -14.96
N VAL A 19 -5.12 -16.60 -13.94
CA VAL A 19 -6.01 -15.68 -13.21
C VAL A 19 -5.31 -15.11 -11.98
N SER A 20 -4.21 -14.39 -12.21
CA SER A 20 -3.73 -13.38 -11.27
C SER A 20 -2.98 -12.27 -12.01
N ALA A 21 -3.57 -11.79 -13.10
CA ALA A 21 -3.31 -10.44 -13.57
C ALA A 21 -4.21 -9.46 -12.81
N ALA A 22 -4.14 -9.44 -11.48
CA ALA A 22 -4.41 -8.17 -10.80
C ALA A 22 -3.37 -7.22 -11.39
N CYS A 23 -3.84 -6.25 -12.18
CA CYS A 23 -3.00 -5.36 -12.97
C CYS A 23 -1.89 -4.81 -12.08
N GLN A 24 -0.66 -5.34 -12.21
CA GLN A 24 0.46 -4.88 -11.41
C GLN A 24 0.63 -3.40 -11.76
N TRP A 25 0.61 -2.53 -10.75
CA TRP A 25 0.86 -1.11 -10.91
C TRP A 25 2.32 -0.83 -10.54
N PRO A 26 3.27 -0.84 -11.48
CA PRO A 26 4.70 -0.84 -11.13
C PRO A 26 5.13 0.48 -10.50
N ALA A 27 4.47 1.59 -10.87
CA ALA A 27 4.70 2.89 -10.25
C ALA A 27 4.27 2.91 -8.76
N TRP A 28 3.20 2.20 -8.38
CA TRP A 28 2.84 2.02 -6.97
C TRP A 28 3.91 1.23 -6.22
N GLU A 29 4.42 0.15 -6.81
CA GLU A 29 5.50 -0.65 -6.18
C GLU A 29 6.79 0.17 -5.99
N GLN A 30 7.16 0.98 -6.99
CA GLN A 30 8.30 1.88 -6.87
C GLN A 30 8.06 2.97 -5.83
N PHE A 31 6.86 3.56 -5.80
CA PHE A 31 6.49 4.58 -4.81
C PHE A 31 6.58 4.02 -3.39
N LYS A 32 6.05 2.81 -3.14
CA LYS A 32 6.21 2.13 -1.85
C LYS A 32 7.67 2.01 -1.45
N LYS A 33 8.52 1.55 -2.37
CA LYS A 33 9.93 1.33 -2.11
C LYS A 33 10.68 2.63 -1.76
N GLU A 34 10.34 3.73 -2.42
CA GLU A 34 11.06 5.00 -2.26
C GLU A 34 10.52 5.87 -1.13
N TYR A 35 9.20 5.89 -0.92
CA TYR A 35 8.56 6.87 -0.04
C TYR A 35 7.86 6.25 1.17
N ILE A 36 7.57 4.95 1.19
CA ILE A 36 6.87 4.31 2.31
C ILE A 36 7.84 3.54 3.18
N SER A 37 7.93 3.92 4.45
CA SER A 37 8.66 3.16 5.47
C SER A 37 8.00 1.80 5.75
N ALA A 38 8.74 0.90 6.40
CA ALA A 38 8.22 -0.41 6.81
C ALA A 38 6.98 -0.33 7.71
N GLU A 39 6.83 0.77 8.46
CA GLU A 39 5.76 1.06 9.42
C GLU A 39 4.51 1.67 8.77
N GLY A 40 4.54 2.04 7.49
CA GLY A 40 3.38 2.67 6.81
C GLY A 40 3.36 4.20 6.87
N ARG A 41 4.51 4.82 7.13
CA ARG A 41 4.72 6.27 7.01
C ARG A 41 5.18 6.64 5.60
N ILE A 42 4.49 7.59 4.95
CA ILE A 42 4.93 8.25 3.70
C ILE A 42 5.85 9.41 4.05
N ILE A 43 7.07 9.37 3.56
CA ILE A 43 8.14 10.31 3.88
C ILE A 43 8.37 11.20 2.67
N ASP A 44 8.35 12.52 2.88
CA ASP A 44 8.91 13.48 1.94
C ASP A 44 10.41 13.62 2.21
N PRO A 45 11.29 13.11 1.33
CA PRO A 45 12.74 13.19 1.52
C PRO A 45 13.31 14.58 1.18
N SER A 46 12.52 15.49 0.60
CA SER A 46 12.98 16.83 0.22
C SER A 46 13.04 17.79 1.41
N ASP A 47 12.22 17.57 2.44
CA ASP A 47 12.31 18.28 3.71
C ASP A 47 13.38 17.62 4.62
N ALA A 48 14.29 18.42 5.18
CA ALA A 48 15.36 17.92 6.05
C ALA A 48 14.84 17.16 7.28
N ARG A 49 13.61 17.47 7.74
CA ARG A 49 12.94 16.82 8.87
C ARG A 49 12.24 15.52 8.47
N LYS A 50 12.30 15.14 7.18
CA LYS A 50 11.69 13.95 6.59
C LYS A 50 10.20 13.86 6.91
N ILE A 51 9.48 14.94 6.65
CA ILE A 51 8.10 15.09 7.15
C ILE A 51 7.17 14.06 6.54
N THR A 52 6.07 13.82 7.24
CA THR A 52 4.88 13.15 6.75
C THR A 52 3.70 14.07 6.90
N THR A 53 2.92 14.20 5.84
CA THR A 53 1.70 15.02 5.82
C THR A 53 0.47 14.13 5.80
N SER A 54 -0.65 14.63 6.31
CA SER A 54 -1.95 13.96 6.15
C SER A 54 -2.34 13.80 4.68
N GLU A 55 -1.94 14.75 3.82
CA GLU A 55 -2.06 14.65 2.36
C GLU A 55 -1.34 13.41 1.82
N GLY A 56 -0.05 13.26 2.13
CA GLY A 56 0.76 12.12 1.67
C GLY A 56 0.14 10.80 2.09
N GLN A 57 -0.25 10.66 3.37
CA GLN A 57 -0.96 9.49 3.87
C GLN A 57 -2.26 9.22 3.12
N SER A 58 -3.06 10.25 2.84
CA SER A 58 -4.34 10.11 2.12
C SER A 58 -4.17 9.62 0.68
N TYR A 59 -3.15 10.12 -0.03
CA TYR A 59 -2.82 9.64 -1.38
C TYR A 59 -2.29 8.21 -1.36
N GLY A 60 -1.46 7.85 -0.37
CA GLY A 60 -1.04 6.46 -0.15
C GLY A 60 -2.21 5.51 0.02
N LEU A 61 -3.19 5.88 0.86
CA LEU A 61 -4.40 5.09 1.09
C LEU A 61 -5.21 4.92 -0.19
N PHE A 62 -5.35 5.98 -0.97
CA PHE A 62 -6.02 5.93 -2.28
C PHE A 62 -5.28 5.01 -3.26
N PHE A 63 -3.95 5.11 -3.35
CA PHE A 63 -3.15 4.26 -4.24
C PHE A 63 -3.21 2.79 -3.84
N ALA A 64 -3.10 2.49 -2.54
CA ALA A 64 -3.22 1.13 -2.03
C ALA A 64 -4.59 0.52 -2.35
N LEU A 65 -5.68 1.30 -2.21
CA LEU A 65 -7.02 0.86 -2.60
C LEU A 65 -7.11 0.58 -4.11
N ALA A 66 -6.62 1.50 -4.95
CA ALA A 66 -6.64 1.36 -6.41
C ALA A 66 -5.78 0.18 -6.89
N ALA A 67 -4.67 -0.13 -6.21
CA ALA A 67 -3.81 -1.27 -6.48
C ALA A 67 -4.35 -2.61 -5.92
N ASN A 68 -5.47 -2.59 -5.19
CA ASN A 68 -5.97 -3.74 -4.42
C ASN A 68 -4.92 -4.28 -3.40
N ASP A 69 -4.09 -3.40 -2.85
CA ASP A 69 -3.04 -3.69 -1.87
C ASP A 69 -3.58 -3.53 -0.45
N ARG A 70 -4.28 -4.57 0.03
CA ARG A 70 -4.92 -4.56 1.36
C ARG A 70 -3.92 -4.44 2.51
N ASP A 71 -2.73 -5.02 2.37
CA ASP A 71 -1.70 -4.98 3.41
C ASP A 71 -1.03 -3.61 3.48
N GLY A 72 -0.74 -3.01 2.33
CA GLY A 72 -0.28 -1.63 2.24
C GLY A 72 -1.29 -0.65 2.83
N PHE A 73 -2.57 -0.79 2.48
CA PHE A 73 -3.65 0.04 3.02
C PHE A 73 -3.71 -0.04 4.55
N ARG A 74 -3.66 -1.25 5.11
CA ARG A 74 -3.71 -1.46 6.57
C ARG A 74 -2.57 -0.73 7.28
N LYS A 75 -1.33 -0.88 6.81
CA LYS A 75 -0.16 -0.22 7.41
C LYS A 75 -0.26 1.29 7.37
N LEU A 76 -0.62 1.85 6.21
CA LEU A 76 -0.82 3.29 6.05
C LEU A 76 -1.92 3.81 7.00
N PHE A 77 -3.02 3.07 7.11
CA PHE A 77 -4.14 3.45 7.96
C PHE A 77 -3.78 3.43 9.45
N GLU A 78 -3.15 2.34 9.92
CA GLU A 78 -2.72 2.19 11.32
C GLU A 78 -1.71 3.27 11.69
N TRP A 79 -0.73 3.55 10.82
CA TRP A 79 0.24 4.62 11.07
C TRP A 79 -0.44 5.98 11.15
N THR A 80 -1.35 6.29 10.22
CA THR A 80 -2.11 7.55 10.20
C THR A 80 -2.92 7.73 11.49
N GLN A 81 -3.65 6.69 11.90
CA GLN A 81 -4.47 6.74 13.10
C GLN A 81 -3.61 6.99 14.36
N ASN A 82 -2.52 6.25 14.52
CA ASN A 82 -1.69 6.33 15.71
C ASN A 82 -0.87 7.62 15.80
N ASN A 83 -0.38 8.13 14.67
CA ASN A 83 0.61 9.23 14.65
C ASN A 83 0.02 10.58 14.25
N LEU A 84 -1.08 10.60 13.51
CA LEU A 84 -1.73 11.84 13.08
C LEU A 84 -3.07 12.07 13.75
N ALA A 85 -3.67 11.09 14.43
CA ALA A 85 -5.02 11.23 15.02
C ALA A 85 -5.13 10.70 16.45
N GLU A 86 -4.01 10.69 17.18
CA GLU A 86 -3.96 10.30 18.60
C GLU A 86 -4.57 8.90 18.87
N GLY A 87 -4.47 7.99 17.89
CA GLY A 87 -4.99 6.63 17.99
C GLY A 87 -6.46 6.48 17.59
N ASP A 88 -7.20 7.55 17.28
CA ASP A 88 -8.59 7.44 16.84
C ASP A 88 -9.00 8.52 15.82
N LEU A 89 -9.04 8.13 14.55
CA LEU A 89 -9.53 8.97 13.42
C LEU A 89 -11.03 9.29 13.49
N ARG A 90 -11.81 8.60 14.33
CA ARG A 90 -13.23 8.92 14.55
C ARG A 90 -13.40 10.06 15.55
N ALA A 91 -12.46 10.20 16.47
CA ALA A 91 -12.47 11.23 17.50
C ALA A 91 -11.66 12.47 17.11
N HIS A 92 -10.60 12.30 16.31
CA HIS A 92 -9.66 13.38 15.99
C HIS A 92 -9.42 13.48 14.48
N LEU A 93 -9.41 14.71 13.97
CA LEU A 93 -8.96 14.98 12.62
C LEU A 93 -7.43 14.82 12.54
N PRO A 94 -6.91 14.25 11.44
CA PRO A 94 -5.49 14.05 11.30
C PRO A 94 -4.74 15.38 11.23
N TRP A 95 -3.64 15.50 11.98
CA TRP A 95 -2.80 16.70 11.98
C TRP A 95 -2.17 16.92 10.60
N LEU A 96 -1.88 18.17 10.23
CA LEU A 96 -1.40 18.51 8.89
C LEU A 96 -0.04 17.86 8.55
N ALA A 97 0.92 17.89 9.47
CA ALA A 97 2.25 17.33 9.26
C ALA A 97 2.97 16.98 10.57
N VAL A 98 3.83 15.95 10.52
CA VAL A 98 4.77 15.54 11.58
C VAL A 98 6.14 15.27 10.98
N GLY A 99 7.21 15.48 11.74
CA GLY A 99 8.59 15.28 11.28
C GLY A 99 9.57 15.11 12.42
N GLU A 100 10.83 14.81 12.08
CA GLU A 100 11.91 14.80 13.06
C GLU A 100 12.12 16.21 13.64
N LYS A 101 12.40 16.30 14.94
CA LYS A 101 12.78 17.58 15.55
C LYS A 101 14.18 17.96 15.08
N GLU A 102 14.35 19.22 14.66
CA GLU A 102 15.68 19.81 14.48
C GLU A 102 16.44 19.72 15.81
N ARG A 103 17.64 19.13 15.76
CA ARG A 103 18.52 19.02 16.93
C ARG A 103 19.22 20.33 17.23
#